data_AF-A0A099KMC9-F1
#
_entry.id   AF-A0A099KMC9-F1
#
_cell.length_a   1.000
_cell.length_b   1.000
_cell.length_c   1.000
_cell.angle_alpha   90.00
_cell.angle_beta   90.00
_cell.angle_gamma   90.00
#
_symmetry.space_group_name_H-M   'P 1'
#
loop_
_entity.id
_entity.type
_entity.pdbx_description
1 polymer ?
#
loop_
_entity_poly.entity_id
_entity_poly.type
_entity_poly.pdbx_seq_one_letter_code
_entity_poly.pdbx_strand_id
1 'polypeptide(L)'
;MRIRNFSRWDSRFFIIAGCFMLINTALLWIRYDSNYQLSILWTAIPAIIGLASAVFGLIKLYPRASANAPLVAKSGAGFALLAATSLSLAAIWIFAVAVFDEGIPDPAPQGLLGLIAIFMIAMVLAFFSNAIAFFRHSGQRQVGYLLTVPLAMWVMMLAVGAIKGLEVGLSLDYYANGLIAAAFLALGFTLRISRSADS
;
A
#
# COMPACT_ATOMS: atom_id res chain seq x y z
N MET A 1 -5.29 -24.88 -20.63
CA MET A 1 -5.76 -25.01 -19.24
C MET A 1 -6.53 -23.76 -18.87
N ARG A 2 -7.85 -23.85 -18.63
CA ARG A 2 -8.76 -22.71 -18.43
C ARG A 2 -8.64 -22.21 -16.98
N ILE A 3 -7.93 -21.10 -16.76
CA ILE A 3 -7.96 -20.40 -15.47
C ILE A 3 -9.18 -19.45 -15.48
N ARG A 4 -10.39 -20.02 -15.34
CA ARG A 4 -11.61 -19.24 -15.12
C ARG A 4 -12.06 -19.42 -13.68
N ASN A 5 -11.36 -18.74 -12.78
CA ASN A 5 -11.86 -18.40 -11.43
C ASN A 5 -11.17 -17.10 -11.00
N PHE A 6 -11.43 -16.02 -11.74
CA PHE A 6 -11.08 -14.68 -11.26
C PHE A 6 -11.87 -14.45 -9.97
N SER A 7 -11.17 -14.42 -8.85
CA SER A 7 -11.76 -14.50 -7.53
C SER A 7 -12.44 -13.18 -7.18
N ARG A 8 -13.57 -13.21 -6.45
CA ARG A 8 -14.27 -11.98 -5.98
C ARG A 8 -13.38 -11.11 -5.09
N TRP A 9 -12.28 -11.69 -4.64
CA TRP A 9 -11.34 -11.11 -3.69
C TRP A 9 -10.43 -10.03 -4.28
N ASP A 10 -10.14 -10.03 -5.59
CA ASP A 10 -9.25 -9.04 -6.21
C ASP A 10 -9.74 -7.60 -5.95
N SER A 11 -11.03 -7.36 -6.18
CA SER A 11 -11.68 -6.06 -5.92
C SER A 11 -11.81 -5.76 -4.43
N ARG A 12 -12.15 -6.77 -3.62
CA ARG A 12 -12.39 -6.60 -2.18
C ARG A 12 -11.13 -6.15 -1.44
N PHE A 13 -9.96 -6.68 -1.78
CA PHE A 13 -8.71 -6.29 -1.13
C PHE A 13 -8.41 -4.80 -1.32
N PHE A 14 -8.61 -4.26 -2.53
CA PHE A 14 -8.40 -2.84 -2.78
C PHE A 14 -9.49 -1.95 -2.17
N ILE A 15 -10.74 -2.42 -2.09
CA ILE A 15 -11.79 -1.69 -1.36
C ILE A 15 -11.45 -1.62 0.14
N ILE A 16 -11.06 -2.75 0.74
CA ILE A 16 -10.64 -2.81 2.15
C ILE A 16 -9.42 -1.90 2.35
N ALA A 17 -8.41 -2.00 1.48
CA ALA A 17 -7.24 -1.13 1.53
C ALA A 17 -7.61 0.36 1.52
N GLY A 18 -8.47 0.77 0.59
CA GLY A 18 -8.93 2.14 0.50
C GLY A 18 -9.69 2.62 1.74
N CYS A 19 -10.65 1.84 2.24
CA CYS A 19 -11.39 2.20 3.44
C CYS A 19 -10.48 2.37 4.67
N PHE A 20 -9.56 1.43 4.90
CA PHE A 20 -8.65 1.50 6.04
C PHE A 20 -7.60 2.61 5.91
N MET A 21 -7.14 2.93 4.70
CA MET A 21 -6.28 4.09 4.44
C MET A 21 -7.02 5.42 4.67
N LEU A 22 -8.32 5.51 4.35
CA LEU A 22 -9.14 6.67 4.72
C LEU A 22 -9.28 6.82 6.24
N ILE A 23 -9.56 5.71 6.95
CA ILE A 23 -9.64 5.71 8.41
C ILE A 23 -8.30 6.15 9.02
N ASN A 24 -7.18 5.62 8.52
CA ASN A 24 -5.83 6.05 8.93
C ASN A 24 -5.65 7.57 8.74
N THR A 25 -6.00 8.08 7.56
CA THR A 25 -5.88 9.51 7.24
C THR A 25 -6.71 10.36 8.20
N ALA A 26 -7.97 9.99 8.44
CA ALA A 26 -8.84 10.69 9.37
C ALA A 26 -8.27 10.69 10.79
N LEU A 27 -7.77 9.55 11.27
CA LEU A 27 -7.17 9.45 12.60
C LEU A 27 -5.85 10.22 12.73
N LEU A 28 -5.06 10.32 11.66
CA LEU A 28 -3.87 11.18 11.64
C LEU A 28 -4.26 12.65 11.84
N TRP A 29 -5.25 13.15 11.08
CA TRP A 29 -5.75 14.51 11.24
C TRP A 29 -6.35 14.75 12.63
N ILE A 30 -7.17 13.83 13.14
CA ILE A 30 -7.71 13.92 14.51
C ILE A 30 -6.58 13.97 15.54
N ARG A 31 -5.52 13.16 15.37
CA ARG A 31 -4.34 13.18 16.24
C ARG A 31 -3.62 14.52 16.19
N TYR A 32 -3.50 15.12 15.01
CA TYR A 32 -2.91 16.45 14.86
C TYR A 32 -3.74 17.54 15.55
N ASP A 33 -5.05 17.59 15.27
CA ASP A 33 -5.97 18.58 15.82
C ASP A 33 -6.14 18.48 17.34
N SER A 34 -5.95 17.28 17.90
CA SER A 34 -5.99 17.02 19.35
C SER A 34 -4.64 17.24 20.06
N ASN A 35 -3.69 17.95 19.45
CA ASN A 35 -2.33 18.15 20.00
C ASN A 35 -1.64 16.83 20.39
N TYR A 36 -1.79 15.80 19.56
CA TYR A 36 -1.16 14.48 19.72
C TYR A 36 -1.58 13.68 20.96
N GLN A 37 -2.72 14.02 21.58
CA GLN A 37 -3.29 13.24 22.70
C GLN A 37 -3.71 11.82 22.27
N LEU A 38 -4.11 11.64 21.01
CA LEU A 38 -4.41 10.32 20.46
C LEU A 38 -3.11 9.53 20.25
N SER A 39 -3.03 8.34 20.85
CA SER A 39 -1.90 7.43 20.65
C SER A 39 -1.70 7.12 19.16
N ILE A 40 -0.44 7.11 18.73
CA ILE A 40 -0.04 6.76 17.36
C ILE A 40 -0.54 5.38 16.94
N LEU A 41 -0.72 4.46 17.90
CA LEU A 41 -1.20 3.10 17.65
C LEU A 41 -2.56 3.07 16.94
N TRP A 42 -3.46 4.01 17.31
CA TRP A 42 -4.78 4.13 16.69
C TRP A 42 -4.68 4.48 15.20
N THR A 43 -3.65 5.22 14.80
CA THR A 43 -3.38 5.52 13.38
C THR A 43 -2.66 4.36 12.69
N ALA A 44 -1.75 3.67 13.39
CA ALA A 44 -0.94 2.60 12.83
C ALA A 44 -1.76 1.33 12.49
N ILE A 45 -2.73 0.95 13.33
CA ILE A 45 -3.54 -0.26 13.10
C ILE A 45 -4.28 -0.20 11.75
N PRO A 46 -5.05 0.87 11.43
CA PRO A 46 -5.67 0.99 10.13
C PRO A 46 -4.68 1.06 8.97
N ALA A 47 -3.53 1.72 9.15
CA ALA A 47 -2.49 1.74 8.11
C ALA A 47 -2.00 0.33 7.80
N ILE A 48 -1.64 -0.47 8.81
CA ILE A 48 -1.14 -1.84 8.62
C ILE A 48 -2.17 -2.70 7.90
N ILE A 49 -3.45 -2.65 8.31
CA ILE A 49 -4.53 -3.41 7.67
C ILE A 49 -4.72 -2.97 6.21
N GLY A 50 -4.71 -1.65 5.97
CA GLY A 50 -4.87 -1.08 4.64
C GLY A 50 -3.74 -1.48 3.69
N LEU A 51 -2.50 -1.34 4.15
CA LEU A 51 -1.29 -1.67 3.39
C LEU A 51 -1.16 -3.18 3.16
N ALA A 52 -1.44 -4.01 4.16
CA ALA A 52 -1.45 -5.47 4.00
C ALA A 52 -2.49 -5.89 2.95
N SER A 53 -3.69 -5.31 3.01
CA SER A 53 -4.75 -5.57 2.02
C SER A 53 -4.32 -5.14 0.61
N ALA A 54 -3.64 -3.99 0.48
CA ALA A 54 -3.09 -3.54 -0.81
C ALA A 54 -2.05 -4.50 -1.37
N VAL A 55 -1.14 -5.01 -0.53
CA VAL A 55 -0.14 -6.02 -0.91
C VAL A 55 -0.79 -7.31 -1.38
N PHE A 56 -1.78 -7.82 -0.66
CA PHE A 56 -2.55 -9.00 -1.10
C PHE A 56 -3.31 -8.72 -2.40
N GLY A 57 -3.85 -7.52 -2.57
CA GLY A 57 -4.46 -7.06 -3.82
C GLY A 57 -3.48 -7.14 -4.99
N LEU A 58 -2.26 -6.62 -4.83
CA LEU A 58 -1.19 -6.69 -5.85
C LEU A 58 -0.80 -8.12 -6.19
N ILE A 59 -0.61 -8.98 -5.18
CA ILE A 59 -0.28 -10.40 -5.41
C ILE A 59 -1.42 -11.08 -6.19
N LYS A 60 -2.68 -10.73 -5.90
CA LYS A 60 -3.84 -11.26 -6.65
C LYS A 60 -3.98 -10.71 -8.07
N LEU A 61 -3.36 -9.58 -8.39
CA LEU A 61 -3.27 -9.10 -9.78
C LEU A 61 -2.27 -9.90 -10.62
N TYR A 62 -1.34 -10.65 -10.01
CA TYR A 62 -0.30 -11.41 -10.70
C TYR A 62 -0.83 -12.31 -11.84
N PRO A 63 -1.89 -13.14 -11.67
CA PRO A 63 -2.36 -14.00 -12.76
C PRO A 63 -2.85 -13.21 -13.99
N ARG A 64 -3.45 -12.02 -13.80
CA ARG A 64 -3.89 -11.14 -14.90
C ARG A 64 -2.71 -10.46 -15.58
N ALA A 65 -1.77 -9.96 -14.78
CA ALA A 65 -0.56 -9.31 -15.28
C ALA A 65 0.38 -10.30 -16.01
N SER A 66 0.51 -11.52 -15.49
CA SER A 66 1.41 -12.56 -16.02
C SER A 66 0.97 -13.11 -17.37
N ALA A 67 -0.34 -13.09 -17.67
CA ALA A 67 -0.86 -13.47 -18.97
C ALA A 67 -0.31 -12.60 -20.13
N ASN A 68 0.08 -11.35 -19.83
CA ASN A 68 0.52 -10.38 -20.83
C ASN A 68 2.00 -9.99 -20.69
N ALA A 69 2.52 -9.94 -19.47
CA ALA A 69 3.89 -9.52 -19.17
C ALA A 69 4.48 -10.37 -18.03
N PRO A 70 4.85 -11.64 -18.27
CA PRO A 70 5.20 -12.60 -17.23
C PRO A 70 6.42 -12.19 -16.40
N LEU A 71 7.46 -11.63 -17.03
CA LEU A 71 8.68 -11.18 -16.33
C LEU A 71 8.39 -10.01 -15.38
N VAL A 72 7.64 -9.01 -15.86
CA VAL A 72 7.31 -7.81 -15.08
C VAL A 72 6.33 -8.17 -13.96
N ALA A 73 5.34 -9.02 -14.23
CA ALA A 73 4.40 -9.50 -13.22
C ALA A 73 5.10 -10.30 -12.11
N LYS A 74 6.05 -11.19 -12.46
CA LYS A 74 6.80 -11.98 -11.48
C LYS A 74 7.65 -11.09 -10.57
N SER A 75 8.30 -10.08 -11.15
CA SER A 75 9.06 -9.08 -10.39
C SER A 75 8.15 -8.30 -9.45
N GLY A 76 7.00 -7.81 -9.93
CA GLY A 76 6.03 -7.09 -9.11
C GLY A 76 5.49 -7.92 -7.93
N ALA A 77 5.19 -9.20 -8.15
CA ALA A 77 4.77 -10.11 -7.09
C ALA A 77 5.89 -10.37 -6.06
N GLY A 78 7.14 -10.51 -6.53
CA GLY A 78 8.30 -10.65 -5.64
C GLY A 78 8.50 -9.43 -4.74
N PHE A 79 8.40 -8.23 -5.30
CA PHE A 79 8.47 -7.00 -4.51
C PHE A 79 7.29 -6.85 -3.54
N ALA A 80 6.09 -7.25 -3.95
CA ALA A 80 4.94 -7.26 -3.04
C ALA A 80 5.13 -8.21 -1.85
N LEU A 81 5.74 -9.39 -2.06
CA LEU A 81 6.10 -10.30 -0.97
C LEU A 81 7.15 -9.70 -0.04
N LEU A 82 8.18 -9.04 -0.59
CA LEU A 82 9.19 -8.36 0.21
C LEU A 82 8.58 -7.23 1.06
N ALA A 83 7.65 -6.47 0.48
CA ALA A 83 6.84 -5.48 1.21
C ALA A 83 6.01 -6.15 2.32
N ALA A 84 5.38 -7.30 2.05
CA ALA A 84 4.61 -8.05 3.06
C ALA A 84 5.49 -8.46 4.25
N THR A 85 6.68 -9.02 3.98
CA THR A 85 7.62 -9.45 5.02
C THR A 85 8.10 -8.26 5.84
N SER A 86 8.49 -7.17 5.18
CA SER A 86 8.94 -5.95 5.84
C SER A 86 7.85 -5.32 6.70
N LEU A 87 6.62 -5.20 6.18
CA LEU A 87 5.46 -4.70 6.92
C LEU A 87 5.12 -5.60 8.12
N SER A 88 5.21 -6.91 7.97
CA SER A 88 4.95 -7.86 9.06
C SER A 88 5.97 -7.71 10.19
N LEU A 89 7.25 -7.58 9.86
CA LEU A 89 8.31 -7.34 10.85
C LEU A 89 8.12 -5.99 11.57
N ALA A 90 7.81 -4.93 10.81
CA ALA A 90 7.54 -3.61 11.39
C ALA A 90 6.30 -3.63 12.29
N ALA A 91 5.23 -4.31 11.87
CA ALA A 91 4.02 -4.47 12.66
C ALA A 91 4.29 -5.24 13.97
N ILE A 92 4.98 -6.39 13.90
CA ILE A 92 5.35 -7.17 15.09
C ILE A 92 6.17 -6.30 16.06
N TRP A 93 7.12 -5.53 15.54
CA TRP A 93 7.92 -4.61 16.35
C TRP A 93 7.03 -3.57 17.06
N ILE A 94 6.17 -2.87 16.31
CA ILE A 94 5.27 -1.84 16.86
C ILE A 94 4.36 -2.44 17.95
N PHE A 95 3.81 -3.62 17.70
CA PHE A 95 2.97 -4.32 18.68
C PHE A 95 3.76 -4.78 19.90
N ALA A 96 4.97 -5.31 19.74
CA ALA A 96 5.80 -5.73 20.86
C ALA A 96 6.13 -4.54 21.77
N VAL A 97 6.57 -3.42 21.21
CA VAL A 97 6.88 -2.20 21.97
C VAL A 97 5.62 -1.62 22.63
N ALA A 98 4.48 -1.63 21.94
CA ALA A 98 3.23 -1.12 22.52
C ALA A 98 2.67 -1.98 23.67
N VAL A 99 3.04 -3.27 23.75
CA VAL A 99 2.55 -4.20 24.78
C VAL A 99 3.54 -4.35 25.94
N PHE A 100 4.85 -4.35 25.66
CA PHE A 100 5.89 -4.67 26.63
C PHE A 100 6.69 -3.46 27.13
N ASP A 101 6.65 -2.32 26.43
CA ASP A 101 7.29 -1.06 26.84
C ASP A 101 6.24 0.02 27.15
N GLU A 102 6.67 1.15 27.73
CA GLU A 102 5.81 2.30 28.05
C GLU A 102 5.34 3.09 26.80
N GLY A 103 5.73 2.68 25.59
CA GLY A 103 5.32 3.31 24.34
C GLY A 103 6.40 3.24 23.25
N ILE A 104 6.08 3.74 22.05
CA ILE A 104 7.05 3.81 20.95
C ILE A 104 8.11 4.89 21.28
N PRO A 105 9.42 4.54 21.30
CA PRO A 105 10.48 5.51 21.56
C PRO A 105 10.46 6.67 20.56
N ASP A 106 10.71 7.88 21.07
CA ASP A 106 10.92 9.09 20.29
C ASP A 106 12.36 9.59 20.54
N PRO A 107 13.25 9.62 19.53
CA PRO A 107 13.02 9.31 18.11
C PRO A 107 12.86 7.82 17.81
N ALA A 108 12.24 7.50 16.67
CA ALA A 108 11.99 6.13 16.25
C ALA A 108 13.30 5.34 16.06
N PRO A 109 13.37 4.07 16.50
CA PRO A 109 14.56 3.26 16.33
C PRO A 109 14.99 3.14 14.86
N GLN A 110 16.29 3.25 14.59
CA GLN A 110 16.83 3.17 13.22
C GLN A 110 16.46 1.88 12.50
N GLY A 111 16.32 0.76 13.23
CA GLY A 111 15.86 -0.51 12.66
C GLY A 111 14.42 -0.45 12.14
N LEU A 112 13.52 0.22 12.87
CA LEU A 112 12.12 0.42 12.43
C LEU A 112 12.06 1.33 11.20
N LEU A 113 12.83 2.42 11.21
CA LEU A 113 12.96 3.32 10.07
C LEU A 113 13.51 2.59 8.82
N GLY A 114 14.51 1.73 9.01
CA GLY A 114 15.05 0.87 7.95
C GLY A 114 14.01 -0.09 7.37
N LEU A 115 13.20 -0.74 8.20
CA LEU A 115 12.09 -1.58 7.75
C LEU A 115 11.06 -0.77 6.95
N ILE A 116 10.67 0.40 7.44
CA ILE A 116 9.72 1.28 6.72
C ILE A 116 10.28 1.69 5.35
N ALA A 117 11.56 2.07 5.27
CA ALA A 117 12.20 2.41 4.00
C ALA A 117 12.22 1.23 3.02
N ILE A 118 12.56 0.03 3.48
CA ILE A 118 12.53 -1.20 2.67
C ILE A 118 11.10 -1.47 2.16
N PHE A 119 10.11 -1.37 3.04
CA PHE A 119 8.70 -1.51 2.69
C PHE A 119 8.29 -0.52 1.59
N MET A 120 8.59 0.76 1.75
CA MET A 120 8.22 1.81 0.79
C MET A 120 8.87 1.58 -0.57
N ILE A 121 10.17 1.26 -0.61
CA ILE A 121 10.89 0.96 -1.86
C ILE A 121 10.27 -0.26 -2.54
N ALA A 122 9.99 -1.32 -1.78
CA ALA A 122 9.36 -2.53 -2.29
C ALA A 122 7.96 -2.25 -2.85
N MET A 123 7.16 -1.43 -2.18
CA MET A 123 5.85 -1.01 -2.67
C MET A 123 5.97 -0.22 -3.97
N VAL A 124 6.86 0.77 -4.05
CA VAL A 124 7.12 1.51 -5.30
C VAL A 124 7.44 0.56 -6.45
N LEU A 125 8.37 -0.37 -6.25
CA LEU A 125 8.76 -1.33 -7.29
C LEU A 125 7.62 -2.30 -7.66
N ALA A 126 6.82 -2.72 -6.67
CA ALA A 126 5.66 -3.59 -6.90
C ALA A 126 4.56 -2.88 -7.71
N PHE A 127 4.22 -1.64 -7.36
CA PHE A 127 3.23 -0.83 -8.07
C PHE A 127 3.70 -0.45 -9.47
N PHE A 128 4.96 -0.05 -9.63
CA PHE A 128 5.56 0.27 -10.93
C PHE A 128 5.51 -0.93 -11.88
N SER A 129 5.94 -2.10 -11.40
CA SER A 129 5.93 -3.33 -12.20
C SER A 129 4.50 -3.70 -12.63
N ASN A 130 3.54 -3.66 -11.71
CA ASN A 130 2.15 -3.94 -12.05
C ASN A 130 1.57 -2.89 -13.02
N ALA A 131 1.84 -1.60 -12.82
CA ALA A 131 1.38 -0.53 -13.71
C ALA A 131 1.86 -0.74 -15.15
N ILE A 132 3.15 -1.05 -15.35
CA ILE A 132 3.72 -1.36 -16.67
C ILE A 132 3.02 -2.56 -17.31
N ALA A 133 2.78 -3.62 -16.53
CA ALA A 133 2.10 -4.81 -17.05
C ALA A 133 0.68 -4.49 -17.54
N PHE A 134 -0.06 -3.64 -16.83
CA PHE A 134 -1.40 -3.22 -17.24
C PHE A 134 -1.40 -2.17 -18.37
N PHE A 135 -0.40 -1.30 -18.48
CA PHE A 135 -0.30 -0.35 -19.61
C PHE A 135 -0.07 -1.02 -20.96
N ARG A 136 0.58 -2.18 -20.97
CA ARG A 136 0.79 -3.00 -22.17
C ARG A 136 -0.52 -3.54 -22.77
N HIS A 137 -1.65 -3.48 -22.05
CA HIS A 137 -2.93 -4.00 -22.51
C HIS A 137 -4.01 -2.90 -22.56
N SER A 138 -4.48 -2.55 -23.76
CA SER A 138 -5.43 -1.44 -23.99
C SER A 138 -6.72 -1.56 -23.17
N GLY A 139 -7.26 -2.77 -23.02
CA GLY A 139 -8.50 -3.02 -22.26
C GLY A 139 -8.39 -2.88 -20.75
N GLN A 140 -7.18 -2.80 -20.19
CA GLN A 140 -6.95 -2.71 -18.73
C GLN A 140 -6.06 -1.51 -18.34
N ARG A 141 -5.83 -0.56 -19.26
CA ARG A 141 -5.01 0.64 -19.00
C ARG A 141 -5.50 1.47 -17.82
N GLN A 142 -6.82 1.51 -17.58
CA GLN A 142 -7.39 2.23 -16.44
C GLN A 142 -6.85 1.71 -15.10
N VAL A 143 -6.66 0.39 -14.96
CA VAL A 143 -6.02 -0.19 -13.76
C VAL A 143 -4.57 0.27 -13.64
N GLY A 144 -3.83 0.33 -14.76
CA GLY A 144 -2.48 0.87 -14.81
C GLY A 144 -2.40 2.31 -14.32
N TYR A 145 -3.28 3.19 -14.81
CA TYR A 145 -3.32 4.60 -14.37
C TYR A 145 -3.64 4.71 -12.87
N LEU A 146 -4.57 3.91 -12.36
CA LEU A 146 -4.91 3.94 -10.94
C LEU A 146 -3.76 3.44 -10.05
N LEU A 147 -2.94 2.49 -10.52
CA LEU A 147 -1.72 2.06 -9.83
C LEU A 147 -0.61 3.12 -9.83
N THR A 148 -0.61 4.05 -10.80
CA THR A 148 0.39 5.13 -10.81
C THR A 148 0.19 6.19 -9.73
N VAL A 149 -1.03 6.32 -9.18
CA VAL A 149 -1.30 7.28 -8.10
C VAL A 149 -0.54 6.91 -6.81
N PRO A 150 -0.71 5.71 -6.23
CA PRO A 150 0.06 5.32 -5.04
C PRO A 150 1.56 5.23 -5.31
N LEU A 151 1.96 4.84 -6.52
CA LEU A 151 3.35 4.90 -6.95
C LEU A 151 3.91 6.32 -6.83
N ALA A 152 3.23 7.32 -7.41
CA ALA A 152 3.69 8.70 -7.39
C ALA A 152 3.75 9.27 -5.96
N MET A 153 2.75 8.94 -5.13
CA MET A 153 2.73 9.37 -3.73
C MET A 153 3.91 8.80 -2.94
N TRP A 154 4.18 7.49 -3.00
CA TRP A 154 5.32 6.91 -2.29
C TRP A 154 6.67 7.34 -2.86
N VAL A 155 6.79 7.55 -4.17
CA VAL A 155 8.01 8.11 -4.76
C VAL A 155 8.26 9.52 -4.22
N MET A 156 7.23 10.36 -4.14
CA MET A 156 7.34 11.70 -3.56
C MET A 156 7.77 11.62 -2.09
N MET A 157 7.16 10.74 -1.31
CA MET A 157 7.53 10.54 0.10
C MET A 157 8.97 10.07 0.27
N LEU A 158 9.44 9.12 -0.54
CA LEU A 158 10.83 8.66 -0.53
C LEU A 158 11.79 9.77 -0.96
N ALA A 159 11.43 10.56 -1.97
CA ALA A 159 12.27 11.67 -2.43
C ALA A 159 12.42 12.74 -1.33
N VAL A 160 11.33 13.12 -0.68
CA VAL A 160 11.38 14.04 0.48
C VAL A 160 12.14 13.40 1.64
N GLY A 161 11.93 12.12 1.91
CA GLY A 161 12.65 11.37 2.93
C GLY A 161 14.17 11.33 2.70
N ALA A 162 14.60 11.19 1.45
CA ALA A 162 16.01 11.17 1.08
C ALA A 162 16.69 12.54 1.20
N ILE A 163 15.95 13.63 0.95
CA ILE A 163 16.51 15.00 0.97
C ILE A 163 16.44 15.62 2.37
N LYS A 164 15.33 15.43 3.08
CA LYS A 164 15.00 16.12 4.35
C LYS A 164 14.98 15.21 5.57
N GLY A 165 15.20 13.91 5.41
CA GLY A 165 15.11 12.91 6.47
C GLY A 165 13.80 12.12 6.43
N LEU A 166 13.87 10.83 6.78
CA LEU A 166 12.76 9.89 6.59
C LEU A 166 11.49 10.30 7.36
N GLU A 167 11.64 10.89 8.54
CA GLU A 167 10.51 11.40 9.34
C GLU A 167 9.73 12.50 8.63
N VAL A 168 10.44 13.42 7.95
CA VAL A 168 9.81 14.47 7.13
C VAL A 168 9.13 13.84 5.92
N GLY A 169 9.73 12.84 5.30
CA GLY A 169 9.10 12.06 4.22
C GLY A 169 7.81 11.37 4.67
N LEU A 170 7.82 10.76 5.86
CA LEU A 170 6.65 10.10 6.46
C LEU A 170 5.59 11.09 6.92
N SER A 171 5.95 12.33 7.28
CA SER A 171 4.96 13.38 7.57
C SER A 171 4.05 13.72 6.38
N LEU A 172 4.41 13.31 5.16
CA LEU A 172 3.51 13.44 4.02
C LEU A 172 2.33 12.46 4.06
N ASP A 173 2.34 11.45 4.95
CA ASP A 173 1.23 10.52 5.15
C ASP A 173 -0.11 11.23 5.39
N TYR A 174 -0.10 12.39 6.06
CA TYR A 174 -1.28 13.24 6.28
C TYR A 174 -2.02 13.61 4.99
N TYR A 175 -1.31 13.65 3.86
CA TYR A 175 -1.84 14.05 2.56
C TYR A 175 -1.83 12.87 1.57
N ALA A 176 -0.73 12.12 1.52
CA ALA A 176 -0.53 11.01 0.60
C ALA A 176 -1.53 9.88 0.84
N ASN A 177 -1.84 9.54 2.10
CA ASN A 177 -2.69 8.39 2.41
C ASN A 177 -4.14 8.60 1.96
N GLY A 178 -4.65 9.84 1.97
CA GLY A 178 -5.97 10.15 1.43
C GLY A 178 -6.05 9.91 -0.08
N LEU A 179 -5.02 10.34 -0.83
CA LEU A 179 -4.95 10.12 -2.28
C LEU A 179 -4.74 8.64 -2.64
N ILE A 180 -3.87 7.95 -1.91
CA ILE A 180 -3.66 6.50 -2.04
C ILE A 180 -4.98 5.76 -1.77
N ALA A 181 -5.72 6.15 -0.74
CA ALA A 181 -6.98 5.55 -0.40
C ALA A 181 -8.03 5.69 -1.51
N ALA A 182 -8.18 6.90 -2.05
CA ALA A 182 -9.07 7.16 -3.19
C ALA A 182 -8.70 6.31 -4.41
N ALA A 183 -7.40 6.18 -4.71
CA ALA A 183 -6.92 5.34 -5.80
C ALA A 183 -7.22 3.85 -5.57
N PHE A 184 -7.05 3.35 -4.34
CA PHE A 184 -7.40 1.96 -3.99
C PHE A 184 -8.91 1.69 -4.09
N LEU A 185 -9.76 2.60 -3.62
CA LEU A 185 -11.21 2.48 -3.79
C LEU A 185 -11.58 2.45 -5.28
N ALA A 186 -11.08 3.41 -6.07
CA ALA A 186 -11.32 3.48 -7.50
C ALA A 186 -10.86 2.20 -8.23
N LEU A 187 -9.70 1.66 -7.85
CA LEU A 187 -9.16 0.42 -8.41
C LEU A 187 -10.02 -0.78 -8.05
N GLY A 188 -10.46 -0.86 -6.79
CA GLY A 188 -11.40 -1.87 -6.31
C GLY A 188 -12.72 -1.86 -7.08
N PHE A 189 -13.31 -0.68 -7.32
CA PHE A 189 -14.54 -0.54 -8.11
C PHE A 189 -14.32 -0.85 -9.59
N THR A 190 -13.23 -0.37 -10.19
CA THR A 190 -12.89 -0.64 -11.59
C THR A 190 -12.76 -2.14 -11.83
N LEU A 191 -12.04 -2.86 -10.96
CA LEU A 191 -11.89 -4.32 -11.05
C LEU A 191 -13.21 -5.08 -10.88
N ARG A 192 -14.16 -4.53 -10.11
CA ARG A 192 -15.51 -5.09 -9.95
C ARG A 192 -16.32 -4.95 -11.24
N ILE A 193 -16.28 -3.78 -11.87
CA ILE A 193 -17.02 -3.47 -13.10
C ILE A 193 -16.49 -4.28 -14.27
N SER A 194 -15.17 -4.30 -14.50
CA SER A 194 -14.58 -5.05 -15.61
C SER A 194 -14.96 -6.54 -15.57
N ARG A 195 -15.08 -7.12 -14.37
CA ARG A 195 -15.54 -8.49 -14.21
C ARG A 195 -17.00 -8.70 -14.64
N SER A 196 -17.88 -7.76 -14.31
CA SER A 196 -19.29 -7.84 -14.69
C SER A 196 -19.51 -7.68 -16.20
N ALA A 197 -18.57 -7.05 -16.91
CA ALA A 197 -18.61 -6.96 -18.37
C ALA A 197 -18.12 -8.25 -19.07
N ASP A 198 -17.29 -9.06 -18.39
CA ASP A 198 -16.74 -10.32 -18.92
C ASP A 198 -17.65 -11.55 -18.66
N SER A 199 -18.76 -11.38 -17.93
CA SER A 199 -19.73 -12.42 -17.55
C SER A 199 -21.01 -12.34 -18.37
#